data_AF-A0A3D1K124-F1
#
_entry.id   AF-A0A3D1K124-F1
#
_cell.length_a   1.000
_cell.length_b   1.000
_cell.length_c   1.000
_cell.angle_alpha   90.00
_cell.angle_beta   90.00
_cell.angle_gamma   90.00
#
_symmetry.space_group_name_H-M   'P 1'
#
loop_
_entity.id
_entity.type
_entity.pdbx_description
1 polymer ?
#
loop_
_entity_poly.entity_id
_entity_poly.type
_entity_poly.pdbx_seq_one_letter_code
_entity_poly.pdbx_strand_id
1 'polypeptide(L)'
;MKTKRKNNPFRAVRRAYQELHSELVKAYWKTDNRTAKNSIQDLSGDIYDLLSELESKAFSDKTADFKCFALKASRISVKIEKSRKQIGKIIKSATAASKIAAAMDKALEASANLVL
;
A
#
# COMPACT_ATOMS: atom_id res chain seq x y z
N MET A 1 -6.01 -29.68 -19.71
CA MET A 1 -5.00 -29.17 -18.76
C MET A 1 -5.39 -27.76 -18.30
N LYS A 2 -5.76 -27.57 -17.03
CA LYS A 2 -5.97 -26.23 -16.47
C LYS A 2 -4.60 -25.69 -16.05
N THR A 3 -4.01 -24.79 -16.84
CA THR A 3 -2.80 -24.06 -16.44
C THR A 3 -3.10 -23.31 -15.15
N LYS A 4 -2.56 -23.77 -14.02
CA LYS A 4 -2.48 -23.00 -12.78
C LYS A 4 -1.76 -21.70 -13.14
N ARG A 5 -2.52 -20.60 -13.32
CA ARG A 5 -1.92 -19.25 -13.42
C ARG A 5 -1.15 -19.08 -12.12
N LYS A 6 0.19 -19.19 -12.17
CA LYS A 6 1.06 -18.84 -11.04
C LYS A 6 0.56 -17.50 -10.53
N ASN A 7 0.15 -17.44 -9.25
CA ASN A 7 -0.17 -16.19 -8.58
C ASN A 7 1.05 -15.31 -8.74
N ASN A 8 1.00 -14.34 -9.67
CA ASN A 8 2.08 -13.40 -9.86
C ASN A 8 2.10 -12.51 -8.61
N PRO A 9 3.11 -12.61 -7.72
CA PRO A 9 3.15 -11.87 -6.47
C PRO A 9 3.09 -10.35 -6.73
N PHE A 10 3.64 -9.86 -7.84
CA PHE A 10 3.56 -8.46 -8.24
C PHE A 10 2.13 -8.00 -8.51
N ARG A 11 1.28 -8.88 -9.05
CA ARG A 11 -0.13 -8.54 -9.30
C ARG A 11 -0.92 -8.45 -8.00
N ALA A 12 -0.61 -9.30 -7.03
CA ALA A 12 -1.23 -9.26 -5.70
C ALA A 12 -0.80 -8.00 -4.93
N VAL A 13 0.50 -7.70 -4.94
CA VAL A 13 1.08 -6.49 -4.34
C VAL A 13 0.48 -5.23 -4.96
N ARG A 14 0.48 -5.13 -6.30
CA ARG A 14 -0.11 -4.00 -7.01
C ARG A 14 -1.55 -3.75 -6.59
N ARG A 15 -2.36 -4.81 -6.55
CA ARG A 15 -3.77 -4.72 -6.16
C ARG A 15 -3.93 -4.24 -4.73
N ALA A 16 -3.13 -4.75 -3.80
CA ALA A 16 -3.19 -4.35 -2.40
C ALA A 16 -2.82 -2.88 -2.21
N TYR A 17 -1.74 -2.40 -2.86
CA TYR A 17 -1.36 -1.00 -2.81
C TYR A 17 -2.35 -0.08 -3.55
N GLN A 18 -2.96 -0.52 -4.65
CA GLN A 18 -4.05 0.20 -5.33
C GLN A 18 -5.29 0.33 -4.44
N GLU A 19 -5.67 -0.74 -3.74
CA GLU A 19 -6.78 -0.72 -2.79
C GLU A 19 -6.50 0.27 -1.65
N LEU A 20 -5.29 0.23 -1.07
CA LEU A 20 -4.89 1.15 -0.01
C LEU A 20 -4.89 2.61 -0.49
N HIS A 21 -4.31 2.90 -1.67
CA HIS A 21 -4.33 4.23 -2.26
C HIS A 21 -5.77 4.76 -2.43
N SER A 22 -6.68 3.93 -2.95
CA SER A 22 -8.08 4.32 -3.13
C SER A 22 -8.76 4.65 -1.80
N GLU A 23 -8.55 3.84 -0.76
CA GLU A 23 -9.14 4.10 0.56
C GLU A 23 -8.54 5.34 1.22
N LEU A 24 -7.25 5.63 1.03
CA LEU A 24 -6.63 6.86 1.53
C LEU A 24 -7.17 8.11 0.83
N VAL A 25 -7.34 8.09 -0.49
CA VAL A 25 -7.98 9.20 -1.21
C VAL A 25 -9.41 9.45 -0.72
N LYS A 26 -10.19 8.37 -0.51
CA LYS A 26 -11.54 8.51 0.08
C LYS A 26 -11.49 9.08 1.50
N ALA A 27 -10.51 8.67 2.29
CA ALA A 27 -10.31 9.14 3.66
C ALA A 27 -9.97 10.63 3.70
N TYR A 28 -9.12 11.10 2.78
CA TYR A 28 -8.75 12.51 2.65
C TYR A 28 -9.98 13.41 2.51
N TRP A 29 -10.92 13.03 1.63
CA TRP A 29 -12.14 13.82 1.41
C TRP A 29 -13.12 13.79 2.58
N LYS A 30 -13.05 12.78 3.44
CA LYS A 30 -13.94 12.60 4.61
C LYS A 30 -13.37 13.12 5.92
N THR A 31 -12.14 13.59 5.91
CA THR A 31 -11.42 14.01 7.11
C THR A 31 -11.46 15.51 7.25
N ASP A 32 -12.13 16.07 8.26
CA ASP A 32 -12.19 17.53 8.42
C ASP A 32 -10.94 18.13 9.07
N ASN A 33 -10.18 17.31 9.80
CA ASN A 33 -8.95 17.75 10.45
C ASN A 33 -7.82 17.96 9.43
N ARG A 34 -7.27 19.18 9.37
CA ARG A 34 -6.22 19.54 8.40
C ARG A 34 -4.92 18.75 8.58
N THR A 35 -4.45 18.56 9.82
CA THR A 35 -3.24 17.79 10.10
C THR A 35 -3.39 16.35 9.63
N ALA A 36 -4.56 15.77 9.87
CA ALA A 36 -4.93 14.45 9.42
C ALA A 36 -4.99 14.34 7.88
N LYS A 37 -5.60 15.32 7.20
CA LYS A 37 -5.61 15.39 5.74
C LYS A 37 -4.18 15.38 5.17
N ASN A 38 -3.28 16.19 5.72
CA ASN A 38 -1.89 16.23 5.28
C ASN A 38 -1.22 14.85 5.42
N SER A 39 -1.34 14.21 6.58
CA SER A 39 -0.74 12.88 6.79
C SER A 39 -1.33 11.80 5.87
N ILE A 40 -2.63 11.85 5.58
CA ILE A 40 -3.27 10.95 4.62
C ILE A 40 -2.74 11.21 3.20
N GLN A 41 -2.62 12.49 2.82
CA GLN A 41 -2.12 12.90 1.51
C GLN A 41 -0.67 12.48 1.29
N ASP A 42 0.20 12.70 2.27
CA ASP A 42 1.62 12.30 2.21
C ASP A 42 1.75 10.79 1.99
N LEU A 43 1.00 9.99 2.78
CA LEU A 43 1.00 8.54 2.63
C LEU A 43 0.42 8.09 1.29
N SER A 44 -0.63 8.76 0.81
CA SER A 44 -1.21 8.50 -0.51
C SER A 44 -0.18 8.75 -1.62
N GLY A 45 0.60 9.83 -1.52
CA GLY A 45 1.69 10.13 -2.44
C GLY A 45 2.77 9.06 -2.46
N ASP A 46 3.26 8.67 -1.27
CA ASP A 46 4.26 7.59 -1.13
C ASP A 46 3.79 6.28 -1.80
N ILE A 47 2.51 5.94 -1.69
CA ILE A 47 1.94 4.72 -2.30
C ILE A 47 1.76 4.89 -3.81
N TYR A 48 1.37 6.06 -4.28
CA TYR A 48 1.26 6.36 -5.70
C TYR A 48 2.62 6.23 -6.41
N ASP A 49 3.69 6.74 -5.79
CA ASP A 49 5.05 6.61 -6.32
C ASP A 49 5.47 5.14 -6.39
N LEU A 50 5.17 4.35 -5.36
CA LEU A 50 5.43 2.91 -5.36
C LEU A 50 4.68 2.18 -6.47
N LEU A 51 3.41 2.53 -6.69
CA LEU A 51 2.60 1.96 -7.77
C LEU A 51 3.14 2.34 -9.15
N SER A 52 3.57 3.59 -9.32
CA SER A 52 4.17 4.08 -10.56
C SER A 52 5.50 3.39 -10.87
N GLU A 53 6.33 3.16 -9.85
CA GLU A 53 7.54 2.34 -9.98
C GLU A 53 7.22 0.88 -10.29
N LEU A 54 6.13 0.35 -9.71
CA LEU A 54 5.69 -1.02 -9.97
C LEU A 54 5.15 -1.20 -11.41
N GLU A 55 4.59 -0.15 -12.00
CA GLU A 55 4.06 -0.14 -13.37
C GLU A 55 5.11 0.17 -14.44
N SER A 56 6.10 1.02 -14.10
CA SER A 56 7.16 1.44 -15.03
C SER A 56 8.28 0.41 -15.19
N LYS A 57 8.53 -0.44 -14.18
CA LYS A 57 9.54 -1.50 -14.26
C LYS A 57 8.93 -2.82 -14.70
N ALA A 58 9.45 -3.40 -15.78
CA ALA A 58 9.20 -4.80 -16.10
C ALA A 58 9.94 -5.67 -15.08
N PHE A 59 9.28 -6.03 -13.97
CA PHE A 59 9.84 -6.97 -12.99
C PHE A 59 9.98 -8.34 -13.64
N SER A 60 11.20 -8.69 -14.05
CA SER A 60 11.60 -10.08 -14.13
C SER A 60 12.17 -10.46 -12.78
N ASP A 61 11.80 -11.63 -12.24
CA ASP A 61 12.13 -12.12 -10.89
C ASP A 61 13.64 -12.29 -10.61
N LYS A 62 14.53 -11.87 -11.53
CA LYS A 62 15.98 -12.14 -11.50
C LYS A 62 16.90 -10.92 -11.55
N THR A 63 16.39 -9.69 -11.51
CA THR A 63 17.23 -8.48 -11.66
C THR A 63 17.44 -7.72 -10.35
N ALA A 64 18.52 -6.94 -10.27
CA ALA A 64 18.81 -6.04 -9.14
C ALA A 64 17.66 -5.07 -8.82
N ASP A 65 16.83 -4.75 -9.82
CA ASP A 65 15.60 -3.98 -9.69
C ASP A 65 14.59 -4.61 -8.72
N PHE A 66 14.52 -5.95 -8.64
CA PHE A 66 13.67 -6.65 -7.68
C PHE A 66 14.09 -6.37 -6.23
N LYS A 67 15.39 -6.51 -5.94
CA LYS A 67 15.94 -6.24 -4.60
C LYS A 67 15.75 -4.77 -4.21
N CYS A 68 15.94 -3.85 -5.15
CA CYS A 68 15.74 -2.42 -4.91
C CYS A 68 14.27 -2.11 -4.60
N PHE A 69 13.33 -2.72 -5.34
CA PHE A 69 11.90 -2.56 -5.10
C PHE A 69 11.48 -3.18 -3.76
N ALA A 70 11.96 -4.39 -3.43
CA ALA A 70 11.67 -5.03 -2.14
C ALA A 70 12.12 -4.17 -0.95
N LEU A 71 13.29 -3.53 -1.05
CA LEU A 71 13.77 -2.58 -0.03
C LEU A 71 12.87 -1.34 0.10
N LYS A 72 12.38 -0.78 -1.01
CA LYS A 72 11.44 0.35 -0.98
C LYS A 72 10.09 -0.05 -0.41
N ALA A 73 9.55 -1.18 -0.83
CA ALA A 73 8.32 -1.75 -0.29
C ALA A 73 8.44 -1.95 1.23
N SER A 74 9.56 -2.49 1.71
CA SER A 74 9.85 -2.62 3.15
C SER A 74 9.84 -1.27 3.89
N ARG A 75 10.49 -0.23 3.35
CA ARG A 75 10.47 1.13 3.94
C ARG A 75 9.06 1.71 3.98
N ILE A 76 8.28 1.52 2.93
CA ILE A 76 6.88 1.99 2.86
C ILE A 76 6.00 1.18 3.81
N SER A 77 6.24 -0.11 4.00
CA SER A 77 5.54 -0.92 5.00
C SER A 77 5.74 -0.36 6.41
N VAL A 78 6.94 0.10 6.77
CA VAL A 78 7.18 0.79 8.06
C VAL A 78 6.36 2.08 8.16
N LYS A 79 6.28 2.89 7.09
CA LYS A 79 5.44 4.09 7.06
C LYS A 79 3.96 3.73 7.20
N ILE A 80 3.48 2.71 6.50
CA ILE A 80 2.10 2.20 6.58
C ILE A 80 1.78 1.77 8.00
N GLU A 81 2.68 1.04 8.67
CA GLU A 81 2.47 0.58 10.03
C GLU A 81 2.40 1.73 11.05
N LYS A 82 3.27 2.74 10.88
CA LYS A 82 3.23 3.97 11.69
C LYS A 82 1.93 4.74 11.46
N SER A 83 1.53 4.91 10.20
CA SER A 83 0.30 5.60 9.83
C SER A 83 -0.96 4.84 10.24
N ARG A 84 -0.95 3.49 10.26
CA ARG A 84 -2.05 2.67 10.80
C ARG A 84 -2.37 3.04 12.24
N LYS A 85 -1.32 3.15 13.08
CA LYS A 85 -1.45 3.53 14.51
C LYS A 85 -1.96 4.96 14.68
N GLN A 86 -1.64 5.87 13.77
CA GLN A 86 -2.09 7.26 13.80
C GLN A 86 -3.51 7.42 13.25
N ILE A 87 -3.83 6.81 12.11
CA ILE A 87 -5.13 6.89 11.44
C ILE A 87 -6.25 6.31 12.31
N GLY A 88 -5.98 5.21 13.04
CA GLY A 88 -6.91 4.67 14.02
C GLY A 88 -7.34 5.65 15.11
N LYS A 89 -6.54 6.69 15.38
CA LYS A 89 -6.87 7.76 16.35
C LYS A 89 -7.52 8.99 15.70
N ILE A 90 -7.38 9.14 14.39
CA ILE A 90 -7.62 10.41 13.68
C ILE A 90 -8.98 10.43 12.97
N ILE A 91 -9.45 9.29 12.43
CA ILE A 91 -10.67 9.25 11.64
C ILE A 91 -11.86 8.90 12.55
N LYS A 92 -12.72 9.90 12.83
CA LYS A 92 -13.96 9.72 13.61
C LYS A 92 -14.96 8.75 12.97
N SER A 93 -14.85 8.50 11.66
CA SER A 93 -15.64 7.50 10.94
C SER A 93 -15.05 6.10 11.17
N ALA A 94 -15.58 5.38 12.16
CA ALA A 94 -15.17 4.01 12.46
C ALA A 94 -15.15 3.13 11.20
N THR A 95 -16.14 3.27 10.31
CA THR A 95 -16.22 2.51 9.05
C THR A 95 -15.10 2.83 8.06
N ALA A 96 -14.71 4.10 7.91
CA ALA A 96 -13.60 4.47 7.03
C ALA A 96 -12.25 4.04 7.63
N ALA A 97 -12.06 4.25 8.93
CA ALA A 97 -10.87 3.80 9.66
C ALA A 97 -10.68 2.27 9.53
N SER A 98 -11.75 1.49 9.70
CA SER A 98 -11.70 0.03 9.55
C SER A 98 -11.34 -0.42 8.13
N LYS A 99 -11.88 0.24 7.10
CA LYS A 99 -11.54 -0.09 5.70
C LYS A 99 -10.09 0.22 5.36
N ILE A 100 -9.59 1.37 5.82
CA ILE A 100 -8.18 1.74 5.63
C ILE A 100 -7.29 0.76 6.39
N ALA A 101 -7.61 0.43 7.64
CA ALA A 101 -6.84 -0.54 8.43
C ALA A 101 -6.79 -1.92 7.74
N ALA A 102 -7.91 -2.41 7.23
CA ALA A 102 -7.95 -3.67 6.49
C ALA A 102 -7.14 -3.61 5.18
N ALA A 103 -7.19 -2.49 4.45
CA ALA A 103 -6.38 -2.30 3.24
C ALA A 103 -4.88 -2.22 3.56
N MET A 104 -4.51 -1.62 4.70
CA MET A 104 -3.13 -1.59 5.19
C MET A 104 -2.64 -3.00 5.54
N ASP A 105 -3.45 -3.79 6.25
CA ASP A 105 -3.10 -5.17 6.60
C ASP A 105 -2.85 -6.01 5.33
N LYS A 106 -3.73 -5.90 4.32
CA LYS A 106 -3.51 -6.56 3.02
C LYS A 106 -2.22 -6.10 2.32
N ALA A 107 -1.91 -4.81 2.34
CA ALA A 107 -0.70 -4.29 1.70
C ALA A 107 0.57 -4.77 2.40
N LEU A 108 0.55 -4.86 3.73
CA LEU A 108 1.66 -5.40 4.53
C LEU A 108 1.86 -6.90 4.25
N GLU A 109 0.79 -7.70 4.26
CA GLU A 109 0.85 -9.13 3.93
C GLU A 109 1.36 -9.38 2.51
N ALA A 110 0.87 -8.61 1.53
CA ALA A 110 1.31 -8.74 0.15
C ALA A 110 2.81 -8.40 0.01
N SER A 111 3.30 -7.43 0.77
CA SER A 111 4.70 -7.03 0.76
C SER A 111 5.62 -8.03 1.45
N ALA A 112 5.15 -8.68 2.53
CA ALA A 112 5.90 -9.75 3.18
C ALA A 112 6.15 -10.93 2.21
N ASN A 113 5.20 -11.22 1.32
CA ASN A 113 5.32 -12.26 0.30
C ASN A 113 6.31 -11.93 -0.83
N LEU A 114 6.84 -10.70 -0.91
CA LEU A 114 7.90 -10.33 -1.86
C LEU A 114 9.31 -10.65 -1.37
N VAL A 115 9.51 -10.97 -0.09
CA VAL A 115 10.84 -11.13 0.53
C VAL A 115 11.29 -12.60 0.60
N LEU A 116 10.73 -13.49 -0.25
CA LEU A 116 11.12 -14.91 -0.34
C LEU A 116 12.36 -15.12 -1.23
#